data_AF-A0A1M6HDP9-F1
#
_entry.id   AF-A0A1M6HDP9-F1
#
_cell.length_a   1.000
_cell.length_b   1.000
_cell.length_c   1.000
_cell.angle_alpha   90.00
_cell.angle_beta   90.00
_cell.angle_gamma   90.00
#
_symmetry.space_group_name_H-M   'P 1'
#
loop_
_entity.id
_entity.type
_entity.pdbx_description
1 polymer ?
#
loop_
_entity_poly.entity_id
_entity_poly.type
_entity_poly.pdbx_seq_one_letter_code
_entity_poly.pdbx_strand_id
1 'polypeptide(L)'
;MVLLFCAIPLLWAAVTDLKKRIIPDWTWIAILLTGLASDFLLPAPVLYERIAGCLLPGLCLLFLAMKYSGVGGGDIKLTAAMGFAFGLNTLAAILLLALLPACIYAKATKQRSVPLAVFLCVGAFSFAVVVFVFSRI
;
A
#
# COMPACT_ATOMS: atom_id res chain seq x y z
N MET A 1 -3.41 7.38 13.68
CA MET A 1 -2.13 8.14 13.67
C MET A 1 -1.23 7.79 12.49
N VAL A 2 -0.75 6.55 12.34
CA VAL A 2 0.26 6.16 11.32
C VAL A 2 -0.17 6.47 9.88
N LEU A 3 -1.45 6.26 9.57
CA LEU A 3 -1.99 6.46 8.21
C LEU A 3 -1.93 7.93 7.75
N LEU A 4 -2.00 8.90 8.66
CA LEU A 4 -1.88 10.33 8.33
C LEU A 4 -0.45 10.69 7.93
N PHE A 5 0.56 10.11 8.60
CA PHE A 5 1.96 10.32 8.25
C PHE A 5 2.33 9.64 6.93
N CYS A 6 1.75 8.48 6.65
CA CYS A 6 1.92 7.78 5.37
C CYS A 6 1.17 8.44 4.20
N ALA A 7 0.19 9.31 4.46
CA ALA A 7 -0.65 9.88 3.40
C ALA A 7 0.15 10.73 2.40
N ILE A 8 1.10 11.53 2.89
CA ILE A 8 1.94 12.41 2.04
C ILE A 8 2.83 11.59 1.08
N PRO A 9 3.67 10.65 1.55
CA PRO A 9 4.48 9.83 0.64
C PRO A 9 3.63 8.94 -0.26
N LEU A 10 2.47 8.47 0.21
CA LEU A 10 1.57 7.64 -0.59
C LEU A 10 0.89 8.43 -1.71
N LEU A 11 0.42 9.66 -1.43
CA LEU A 11 -0.12 10.56 -2.45
C LEU A 11 0.95 10.92 -3.48
N TRP A 12 2.17 11.19 -3.05
CA TRP A 12 3.26 11.48 -3.97
C TRP A 12 3.61 10.28 -4.86
N ALA A 13 3.66 9.08 -4.27
CA ALA A 13 3.83 7.83 -5.00
C ALA A 13 2.71 7.65 -6.03
N ALA A 14 1.44 7.83 -5.63
CA ALA A 14 0.29 7.73 -6.53
C ALA A 14 0.34 8.73 -7.69
N VAL A 15 0.64 10.00 -7.44
CA VAL A 15 0.73 11.03 -8.50
C VAL A 15 1.88 10.74 -9.46
N THR A 16 3.03 10.30 -8.94
CA THR A 16 4.20 9.98 -9.77
C THR A 16 3.98 8.69 -10.57
N ASP A 17 3.32 7.69 -9.98
CA ASP A 17 2.95 6.45 -10.63
C ASP A 17 1.94 6.70 -11.76
N LEU A 18 0.91 7.53 -11.54
CA LEU A 18 -0.06 7.91 -12.57
C LEU A 18 0.62 8.61 -13.77
N LYS A 19 1.56 9.53 -13.52
CA LYS A 19 2.19 10.36 -14.56
C LYS A 19 3.36 9.67 -15.27
N LYS A 20 4.21 8.97 -14.51
CA LYS A 20 5.51 8.48 -14.97
C LYS A 20 5.68 6.97 -14.84
N ARG A 21 4.74 6.26 -14.19
CA ARG A 21 4.84 4.82 -13.88
C ARG A 21 6.12 4.46 -13.11
N ILE A 22 6.56 5.38 -12.25
CA ILE A 22 7.75 5.23 -11.42
C ILE A 22 7.37 5.63 -10.00
N ILE A 23 7.73 4.78 -9.03
CA ILE A 23 7.59 5.08 -7.61
C ILE A 23 8.96 5.56 -7.08
N PRO A 24 9.08 6.81 -6.62
CA PRO A 24 10.34 7.33 -6.08
C PRO A 24 10.78 6.58 -4.83
N ASP A 25 12.10 6.37 -4.65
CA ASP A 25 12.56 5.55 -3.54
C ASP A 25 12.27 6.13 -2.15
N TRP A 26 12.24 7.46 -2.04
CA TRP A 26 11.99 8.13 -0.77
C TRP A 26 10.58 7.85 -0.22
N THR A 27 9.59 7.49 -1.06
CA THR A 27 8.20 7.30 -0.60
C THR A 27 8.05 6.02 0.22
N TRP A 28 8.58 4.90 -0.27
CA TRP A 28 8.54 3.63 0.46
C TRP A 28 9.49 3.66 1.66
N ILE A 29 10.63 4.36 1.59
CA ILE A 29 11.53 4.58 2.72
C ILE A 29 10.82 5.37 3.83
N ALA A 30 10.14 6.46 3.48
CA ALA A 30 9.40 7.27 4.46
C ALA A 30 8.31 6.46 5.14
N ILE A 31 7.54 5.67 4.39
CA ILE A 31 6.49 4.80 4.94
C ILE A 31 7.10 3.76 5.89
N LEU A 32 8.21 3.13 5.50
CA LEU A 32 8.89 2.15 6.35
C LEU A 32 9.40 2.77 7.66
N LEU A 33 9.99 3.97 7.60
CA LEU A 33 10.43 4.72 8.77
C LEU A 33 9.27 5.09 9.69
N THR A 34 8.13 5.52 9.13
CA THR A 34 6.93 5.78 9.95
C THR A 34 6.39 4.50 10.60
N GLY A 35 6.49 3.36 9.92
CA GLY A 35 6.19 2.05 10.48
C GLY A 35 7.10 1.72 11.68
N LEU A 36 8.42 1.89 11.53
CA LEU A 36 9.39 1.68 12.61
C LEU A 36 9.16 2.62 13.79
N ALA A 37 8.94 3.90 13.53
CA ALA A 37 8.63 4.87 14.58
C ALA A 37 7.32 4.50 15.31
N SER A 38 6.33 3.99 14.58
CA SER A 38 5.07 3.56 15.19
C SER A 38 5.22 2.32 16.06
N ASP A 39 6.15 1.43 15.74
CA ASP A 39 6.44 0.24 16.57
C ASP A 39 7.05 0.64 17.93
N PHE A 40 7.89 1.69 17.92
CA PHE A 40 8.48 2.23 19.15
C PHE A 40 7.46 3.03 20.00
N LEU A 41 6.51 3.73 19.36
CA LEU A 41 5.56 4.62 20.04
C LEU A 41 4.23 3.95 20.41
N LEU A 42 3.82 2.89 19.70
CA LEU A 42 2.51 2.27 19.84
C LEU A 42 2.65 0.74 19.97
N PRO A 43 2.05 0.11 21.00
CA PRO A 43 2.14 -1.34 21.21
C PRO A 43 1.37 -2.18 20.17
N ALA A 44 0.66 -1.55 19.23
CA ALA A 44 -0.12 -2.23 18.20
C ALA A 44 0.14 -1.59 16.82
N PRO A 45 0.19 -2.38 15.73
CA PRO A 45 0.05 -3.84 15.63
C PRO A 45 1.27 -4.62 16.16
N VAL A 46 1.04 -5.89 16.54
CA VAL A 46 2.07 -6.80 17.07
C VAL A 46 3.16 -7.06 16.02
N LEU A 47 4.41 -7.23 16.46
CA LEU A 47 5.57 -7.44 15.57
C LEU A 47 5.36 -8.53 14.51
N TYR A 48 4.72 -9.66 14.85
CA TYR A 48 4.49 -10.73 13.89
C TYR A 48 3.55 -10.31 12.74
N GLU A 49 2.54 -9.48 13.01
CA GLU A 49 1.62 -8.94 12.00
C GLU A 49 2.33 -7.97 11.06
N ARG A 50 3.29 -7.18 11.56
CA ARG A 50 4.10 -6.26 10.76
C ARG A 50 5.06 -7.01 9.85
N ILE A 51 5.75 -8.02 10.39
CA ILE A 51 6.67 -8.87 9.64
C ILE A 51 5.91 -9.65 8.57
N ALA A 52 4.77 -10.26 8.93
CA ALA A 52 3.91 -10.96 7.99
C ALA A 52 3.36 -10.00 6.93
N GLY A 53 2.93 -8.80 7.33
CA GLY A 53 2.46 -7.74 6.45
C GLY A 53 3.53 -7.26 5.48
N CYS A 54 4.81 -7.24 5.88
CA CYS A 54 5.92 -6.91 4.98
C CYS A 54 6.21 -8.05 3.98
N LEU A 55 6.38 -9.27 4.51
CA LEU A 55 6.89 -10.41 3.75
C LEU A 55 5.85 -11.00 2.80
N LEU A 56 4.63 -11.27 3.26
CA LEU A 56 3.63 -11.98 2.44
C LEU A 56 3.30 -11.23 1.14
N PRO A 57 2.80 -9.98 1.17
CA PRO A 57 2.43 -9.26 -0.04
C PRO A 57 3.66 -8.88 -0.87
N GLY A 58 4.80 -8.58 -0.23
CA GLY A 58 6.06 -8.31 -0.93
C GLY A 58 6.55 -9.53 -1.72
N LEU A 59 6.58 -10.71 -1.09
CA LEU A 59 6.95 -11.96 -1.75
C LEU A 59 5.95 -12.35 -2.83
N CYS A 60 4.64 -12.21 -2.58
CA CYS A 60 3.63 -12.48 -3.60
C CYS A 60 3.84 -11.63 -4.87
N LEU A 61 4.09 -10.32 -4.72
CA LEU A 61 4.37 -9.45 -5.86
C LEU A 61 5.72 -9.76 -6.50
N LEU A 62 6.73 -10.18 -5.73
CA LEU A 62 8.02 -10.62 -6.26
C LEU A 62 7.87 -11.89 -7.12
N PHE A 63 7.15 -12.90 -6.64
CA PHE A 63 6.82 -14.09 -7.43
C PHE A 63 6.04 -13.72 -8.71
N LEU A 64 5.11 -12.78 -8.60
CA LEU A 64 4.36 -12.30 -9.76
C LEU A 64 5.26 -11.56 -10.75
N ALA A 65 6.21 -10.75 -10.28
CA ALA A 65 7.19 -10.06 -11.11
C ALA A 65 8.16 -11.02 -11.82
N MET A 66 8.53 -12.14 -11.18
CA MET A 66 9.36 -13.18 -11.81
C MET A 66 8.61 -13.94 -12.91
N LYS A 67 7.32 -14.19 -12.70
CA LYS A 67 6.50 -14.99 -13.64
C LYS A 67 5.87 -14.15 -14.76
N TYR A 68 5.57 -12.88 -14.49
CA TYR A 68 4.88 -11.99 -15.41
C TYR A 68 5.63 -10.66 -15.56
N SER A 69 5.83 -10.23 -16.80
CA SER A 69 6.33 -8.89 -17.10
C SER A 69 5.20 -7.87 -16.92
N GLY A 70 5.22 -7.13 -15.82
CA GLY A 70 4.20 -6.11 -15.55
C GLY A 70 4.17 -5.55 -14.13
N VAL A 71 4.85 -6.19 -13.18
CA VAL A 71 4.97 -5.70 -11.79
C VAL A 71 6.28 -4.94 -11.63
N GLY A 72 6.21 -3.68 -11.18
CA GLY A 72 7.39 -2.86 -10.94
C GLY A 72 8.05 -3.20 -9.61
N GLY A 73 9.38 -3.11 -9.54
CA GLY A 73 10.11 -3.23 -8.27
C GLY A 73 9.69 -2.19 -7.23
N GLY A 74 9.25 -1.02 -7.68
CA GLY A 74 8.66 0.02 -6.83
C GLY A 74 7.37 -0.43 -6.14
N ASP A 75 6.50 -1.16 -6.86
CA ASP A 75 5.23 -1.66 -6.32
C ASP A 75 5.46 -2.67 -5.20
N ILE A 76 6.45 -3.55 -5.39
CA ILE A 76 6.87 -4.56 -4.40
C ILE A 76 7.34 -3.86 -3.12
N LYS A 77 8.27 -2.91 -3.25
CA LYS A 77 8.85 -2.19 -2.10
C LYS A 77 7.81 -1.34 -1.37
N LEU A 78 6.95 -0.64 -2.11
CA LEU A 78 5.89 0.19 -1.54
C LEU A 78 4.87 -0.66 -0.77
N THR A 79 4.43 -1.78 -1.35
CA THR A 79 3.45 -2.66 -0.72
C THR A 79 4.03 -3.34 0.52
N ALA A 80 5.31 -3.76 0.47
CA ALA A 80 6.03 -4.29 1.63
C ALA A 80 6.15 -3.25 2.75
N ALA A 81 6.54 -2.02 2.43
CA ALA A 81 6.64 -0.92 3.40
C ALA A 81 5.29 -0.60 4.04
N MET A 82 4.21 -0.55 3.26
CA MET A 82 2.86 -0.35 3.78
C MET A 82 2.42 -1.52 4.67
N GLY A 83 2.73 -2.75 4.29
CA GLY A 83 2.43 -3.92 5.12
C GLY A 83 3.17 -3.93 6.46
N PHE A 84 4.42 -3.47 6.49
CA PHE A 84 5.14 -3.27 7.73
C PHE A 84 4.52 -2.16 8.61
N ALA A 85 4.12 -1.05 7.99
CA ALA A 85 3.54 0.10 8.69
C ALA A 85 2.15 -0.16 9.26
N PHE A 86 1.29 -0.90 8.52
CA PHE A 86 -0.12 -1.10 8.85
C PHE A 86 -0.45 -2.50 9.40
N GLY A 87 0.44 -3.48 9.21
CA GLY A 87 0.18 -4.89 9.50
C GLY A 87 -0.56 -5.61 8.37
N LEU A 88 -0.51 -6.94 8.39
CA LEU A 88 -1.08 -7.80 7.35
C LEU A 88 -2.59 -7.60 7.19
N ASN A 89 -3.36 -7.65 8.28
CA ASN A 89 -4.83 -7.59 8.20
C ASN A 89 -5.32 -6.26 7.64
N THR A 90 -4.74 -5.16 8.12
CA THR A 90 -5.04 -3.82 7.63
C THR A 90 -4.67 -3.66 6.16
N LEU A 91 -3.49 -4.13 5.76
CA LEU A 91 -3.07 -4.06 4.35
C LEU A 91 -3.99 -4.92 3.46
N ALA A 92 -4.39 -6.10 3.90
CA ALA A 92 -5.31 -6.96 3.17
C ALA A 92 -6.66 -6.26 2.93
N ALA A 93 -7.19 -5.59 3.95
CA ALA A 93 -8.39 -4.77 3.80
C ALA A 93 -8.18 -3.62 2.80
N ILE A 94 -7.06 -2.90 2.90
CA ILE A 94 -6.70 -1.82 1.96
C ILE A 94 -6.62 -2.33 0.52
N LEU A 95 -5.96 -3.48 0.30
CA LEU A 95 -5.83 -4.11 -1.02
C LEU A 95 -7.18 -4.56 -1.57
N LEU A 96 -8.06 -5.12 -0.74
CA LEU A 96 -9.42 -5.49 -1.15
C LEU A 96 -10.23 -4.26 -1.58
N LEU A 97 -10.17 -3.17 -0.81
CA LEU A 97 -10.84 -1.92 -1.17
C LEU A 97 -10.23 -1.29 -2.44
N ALA A 98 -8.91 -1.44 -2.64
CA ALA A 98 -8.20 -0.97 -3.83
C ALA A 98 -8.55 -1.80 -5.09
N LEU A 99 -8.89 -3.08 -4.93
CA LEU A 99 -9.15 -4.00 -6.05
C LEU A 99 -10.39 -3.60 -6.85
N LEU A 100 -11.45 -3.12 -6.19
CA LEU A 100 -12.69 -2.71 -6.83
C LEU A 100 -12.48 -1.61 -7.90
N PRO A 101 -11.91 -0.44 -7.56
CA PRO A 101 -11.62 0.59 -8.55
C PRO A 101 -10.54 0.15 -9.55
N ALA A 102 -9.57 -0.69 -9.15
CA ALA A 102 -8.55 -1.21 -10.05
C ALA A 102 -9.15 -2.09 -11.16
N CYS A 103 -10.07 -2.99 -10.82
CA CYS A 103 -10.78 -3.84 -11.79
C CYS A 103 -11.65 -3.03 -12.75
N ILE A 104 -12.37 -2.02 -12.25
CA ILE A 104 -13.18 -1.13 -13.08
C ILE A 104 -12.27 -0.37 -14.06
N TYR A 105 -11.16 0.19 -13.55
CA TYR A 105 -10.19 0.92 -14.37
C TYR A 105 -9.55 0.04 -15.45
N ALA A 106 -9.12 -1.17 -15.08
CA ALA A 106 -8.53 -2.13 -16.02
C ALA A 106 -9.50 -2.51 -17.15
N LYS A 107 -10.77 -2.75 -16.81
CA LYS A 107 -11.81 -3.08 -17.79
C LYS A 107 -12.14 -1.90 -18.70
N ALA A 108 -12.22 -0.69 -18.14
CA ALA A 108 -12.54 0.54 -18.87
C ALA A 108 -11.42 0.97 -19.83
N THR A 109 -10.17 0.90 -19.38
CA THR A 109 -9.02 1.37 -20.17
C THR A 109 -8.40 0.29 -21.07
N LYS A 110 -8.79 -0.99 -20.91
CA LYS A 110 -8.19 -2.16 -21.59
C LYS A 110 -6.66 -2.23 -21.47
N GLN A 111 -6.07 -1.52 -20.51
CA GLN A 111 -4.62 -1.49 -20.33
C GLN A 111 -4.17 -2.69 -19.49
N ARG A 112 -3.03 -3.27 -19.88
CA ARG A 112 -2.40 -4.39 -19.15
C ARG A 112 -1.69 -3.98 -17.87
N SER A 113 -1.30 -2.71 -17.73
CA SER A 113 -0.56 -2.20 -16.58
C SER A 113 -1.40 -1.17 -15.81
N VAL A 114 -1.76 -1.53 -14.58
CA VAL A 114 -2.58 -0.71 -13.69
C VAL A 114 -1.65 0.01 -12.69
N PRO A 115 -1.79 1.34 -12.49
CA PRO A 115 -0.92 2.08 -11.57
C PRO A 115 -1.25 1.71 -10.12
N LEU A 116 -0.53 0.74 -9.57
CA LEU A 116 -0.86 0.09 -8.30
C LEU A 116 -0.84 1.08 -7.14
N ALA A 117 0.11 2.03 -7.12
CA ALA A 117 0.22 3.01 -6.04
C ALA A 117 -1.01 3.91 -5.95
N VAL A 118 -1.65 4.23 -7.08
CA VAL A 118 -2.89 5.02 -7.11
C VAL A 118 -4.02 4.29 -6.41
N PHE A 119 -4.23 3.02 -6.74
CA PHE A 119 -5.31 2.24 -6.12
C PHE A 119 -5.02 1.93 -4.66
N LEU A 120 -3.76 1.66 -4.32
CA LEU A 120 -3.32 1.47 -2.94
C LEU A 120 -3.57 2.72 -2.09
N CYS A 121 -3.35 3.90 -2.66
CA CYS A 121 -3.69 5.19 -2.06
C CYS A 121 -5.20 5.33 -1.83
N VAL A 122 -6.02 5.08 -2.86
CA VAL A 122 -7.49 5.14 -2.76
C VAL A 122 -8.02 4.16 -1.71
N GLY A 123 -7.50 2.93 -1.69
CA GLY A 123 -7.84 1.92 -0.69
C GLY A 123 -7.49 2.36 0.74
N ALA A 124 -6.31 2.95 0.95
CA ALA A 124 -5.88 3.43 2.25
C ALA A 124 -6.77 4.57 2.78
N PHE A 125 -7.12 5.54 1.93
CA PHE A 125 -8.05 6.60 2.30
C PHE A 125 -9.45 6.07 2.57
N SER A 126 -9.94 5.14 1.75
CA SER A 126 -11.27 4.55 1.92
C SER A 126 -11.35 3.77 3.24
N PHE A 127 -10.32 2.99 3.55
CA PHE A 127 -10.21 2.30 4.83
C PHE A 127 -10.20 3.28 6.01
N ALA A 128 -9.45 4.39 5.90
CA ALA A 128 -9.43 5.42 6.93
C ALA A 128 -10.80 6.05 7.19
N VAL A 129 -11.57 6.32 6.11
CA VAL A 129 -12.94 6.82 6.21
C VAL A 129 -13.85 5.80 6.90
N VAL A 130 -13.76 4.52 6.52
CA VAL A 130 -14.55 3.45 7.15
C VAL A 130 -14.25 3.39 8.65
N VAL A 131 -12.97 3.32 9.04
CA VAL A 131 -12.57 3.29 10.46
C VAL A 131 -13.07 4.54 11.19
N PHE A 132 -12.97 5.72 10.58
CA PHE A 132 -13.45 6.97 11.18
C PHE A 132 -14.96 6.95 11.42
N VAL A 133 -15.76 6.46 10.46
CA VAL A 133 -17.22 6.37 10.60
C VAL A 133 -17.61 5.36 11.69
N PHE A 134 -17.01 4.17 11.69
CA PHE A 134 -17.31 3.15 12.69
C PHE A 134 -16.85 3.53 14.10
N SER A 135 -15.79 4.32 14.23
CA SER A 135 -15.33 4.81 15.55
C SER A 135 -16.24 5.91 16.14
N ARG A 136 -17.23 6.40 15.38
CA ARG A 136 -18.16 7.46 15.78
C ARG A 136 -19.56 6.95 16.14
N ILE A 137 -19.81 5.66 15.97
CA ILE A 137 -21.05 4.95 16.32
C ILE A 137 -20.83 4.24 17.65
#